data_AF-A0A826UD50-F1
#
_entry.id   AF-A0A826UD50-F1
#
_cell.length_a   1.000
_cell.length_b   1.000
_cell.length_c   1.000
_cell.angle_alpha   90.00
_cell.angle_beta   90.00
_cell.angle_gamma   90.00
#
_symmetry.space_group_name_H-M   'P 1'
#
loop_
_entity.id
_entity.type
_entity.pdbx_description
1 polymer ?
#
loop_
_entity_poly.entity_id
_entity_poly.type
_entity_poly.pdbx_seq_one_letter_code
_entity_poly.pdbx_strand_id
1 'polypeptide(L)' 'MPGCTSRLLPEGPFSREQAVAVKTAYRNVFTEDDQGTYSRLVIRNAEGQLRWRCWNFEPDAGKQLNPYLASEGILRQ' A
#
# COMPACT_ATOMS: atom_id res chain seq x y z
N MET A 1 18.80 -13.07 5.39
CA MET A 1 17.41 -13.42 5.75
C MET A 1 16.46 -12.48 5.01
N PRO A 2 15.84 -12.85 3.88
CA PRO A 2 14.86 -11.99 3.24
C PRO A 2 13.51 -12.22 3.94
N GLY A 3 13.43 -11.82 5.20
CA GLY A 3 12.34 -12.17 6.13
C GLY A 3 11.62 -10.99 6.75
N CYS A 4 11.83 -9.77 6.25
CA CYS A 4 11.13 -8.59 6.75
C CYS A 4 10.44 -7.86 5.60
N THR A 5 9.46 -8.49 4.97
CA THR A 5 8.48 -7.78 4.15
C THR A 5 7.69 -6.90 5.12
N SER A 6 8.12 -5.65 5.31
CA SER A 6 7.40 -4.70 6.15
C SER A 6 5.97 -4.58 5.64
N ARG A 7 5.01 -4.89 6.50
CA ARG A 7 3.59 -4.80 6.18
C ARG A 7 3.08 -3.36 6.18
N LEU A 8 3.87 -2.43 6.70
CA LEU A 8 3.53 -1.03 6.79
C LEU A 8 4.50 -0.19 5.96
N LEU A 9 4.00 0.96 5.51
CA LEU A 9 4.75 1.98 4.81
C LEU A 9 5.46 2.90 5.82
N PRO A 10 6.54 3.59 5.42
CA PRO A 10 7.02 4.75 6.18
C PRO A 10 5.89 5.79 6.30
N GLU A 11 5.89 6.61 7.35
CA GLU A 11 4.84 7.61 7.57
C GLU A 11 4.66 8.61 6.40
N GLY A 12 5.71 8.88 5.65
CA GLY A 12 5.69 9.82 4.53
C GLY A 12 5.59 9.15 3.15
N PRO A 13 6.25 9.72 2.14
CA PRO A 13 6.34 9.12 0.81
C PRO A 13 6.93 7.71 0.85
N PHE A 14 6.57 6.89 -0.13
CA PHE A 14 7.07 5.51 -0.24
C PHE A 14 7.62 5.18 -1.61
N SER A 15 8.58 4.25 -1.63
CA SER A 15 9.20 3.75 -2.85
C SER A 15 8.36 2.68 -3.53
N ARG A 16 8.68 2.38 -4.80
CA ARG A 16 8.08 1.27 -5.54
C ARG A 16 8.32 -0.08 -4.85
N GLU A 17 9.49 -0.27 -4.27
CA GLU A 17 9.85 -1.49 -3.55
C GLU A 17 9.00 -1.68 -2.29
N GLN A 18 8.75 -0.59 -1.54
CA GLN A 18 7.85 -0.59 -0.40
C GLN A 18 6.40 -0.88 -0.83
N ALA A 19 5.94 -0.28 -1.92
CA ALA A 19 4.63 -0.58 -2.49
C ALA A 19 4.51 -2.08 -2.89
N VAL A 20 5.55 -2.65 -3.51
CA VAL A 20 5.61 -4.08 -3.85
C VAL A 20 5.59 -4.95 -2.59
N ALA A 21 6.33 -4.59 -1.55
CA ALA A 21 6.33 -5.31 -0.29
C ALA A 21 4.93 -5.37 0.33
N VAL A 22 4.23 -4.23 0.41
CA VAL A 22 2.86 -4.16 0.94
C VAL A 22 1.90 -4.96 0.05
N LYS A 23 1.95 -4.83 -1.27
CA LYS A 23 1.12 -5.63 -2.20
C LYS A 23 1.37 -7.13 -2.11
N THR A 24 2.60 -7.52 -1.77
CA THR A 24 2.98 -8.92 -1.56
C THR A 24 2.47 -9.42 -0.21
N ALA A 25 2.31 -8.54 0.78
CA ALA A 25 1.71 -8.89 2.06
C ALA A 25 0.17 -8.97 2.02
N TYR A 26 -0.48 -8.11 1.22
CA TYR A 26 -1.95 -7.97 1.23
C TYR A 26 -2.58 -8.23 -0.14
N ARG A 27 -3.65 -9.04 -0.17
CA ARG A 27 -4.35 -9.41 -1.42
C ARG A 27 -5.22 -8.29 -1.97
N ASN A 28 -5.63 -7.36 -1.10
CA ASN A 28 -6.55 -6.28 -1.42
C ASN A 28 -5.86 -4.92 -1.63
N VAL A 29 -4.54 -4.94 -1.81
CA VAL A 29 -3.73 -3.76 -2.10
C VAL A 29 -3.22 -3.82 -3.54
N PHE A 30 -3.37 -2.72 -4.26
CA PHE A 30 -3.09 -2.62 -5.69
C PHE A 30 -2.26 -1.37 -6.00
N THR A 31 -1.55 -1.40 -7.13
CA THR A 31 -0.98 -0.19 -7.72
C THR A 31 -1.89 0.25 -8.85
N GLU A 32 -2.29 1.51 -8.87
CA GLU A 32 -3.00 2.14 -9.98
C GLU A 32 -2.22 3.37 -10.44
N ASP A 33 -2.54 3.86 -11.65
CA ASP A 33 -1.93 5.06 -12.24
C ASP A 33 -0.38 5.02 -12.22
N ASP A 34 0.23 3.86 -12.54
CA ASP A 34 1.68 3.69 -12.56
C ASP A 34 2.31 4.40 -13.77
N GLN A 35 2.87 5.58 -13.54
CA GLN A 35 3.62 6.40 -14.50
C GLN A 35 5.13 6.29 -14.27
N GLY A 36 5.60 5.16 -13.72
CA GLY A 36 7.00 4.89 -13.42
C GLY A 36 7.40 5.47 -12.07
N THR A 37 7.71 6.76 -12.01
CA THR A 37 8.11 7.42 -10.74
C THR A 37 6.90 7.70 -9.84
N TYR A 38 5.76 7.98 -10.46
CA TYR A 38 4.51 8.28 -9.77
C TYR A 38 3.56 7.11 -9.87
N SER A 39 3.02 6.68 -8.74
CA SER A 39 2.03 5.61 -8.67
C SER A 39 1.11 5.83 -7.49
N ARG A 40 -0.11 5.31 -7.58
CA ARG A 40 -1.05 5.26 -6.46
C ARG A 40 -1.06 3.89 -5.84
N LEU A 41 -0.97 3.84 -4.51
CA LEU A 41 -1.32 2.63 -3.78
C LEU A 41 -2.79 2.69 -3.40
N VAL A 42 -3.51 1.61 -3.67
CA VAL A 42 -4.97 1.54 -3.57
C VAL A 42 -5.35 0.35 -2.69
N ILE A 43 -6.21 0.59 -1.70
CA ILE A 43 -6.76 -0.44 -0.81
C ILE A 43 -8.24 -0.60 -1.17
N ARG A 44 -8.65 -1.83 -1.45
CA ARG A 44 -10.06 -2.18 -1.73
C ARG A 44 -10.58 -3.14 -0.67
N ASN A 45 -11.89 -3.18 -0.41
CA ASN A 45 -12.48 -4.24 0.42
C ASN A 45 -12.64 -5.56 -0.36
N ALA A 46 -13.20 -6.59 0.27
CA ALA A 46 -13.43 -7.89 -0.34
C ALA A 46 -14.39 -7.82 -1.54
N GLU A 47 -15.28 -6.83 -1.54
CA GLU A 47 -16.25 -6.52 -2.59
C GLU A 47 -15.65 -5.64 -3.72
N GLY A 48 -14.36 -5.28 -3.63
CA GLY A 48 -13.66 -4.49 -4.64
C GLY A 48 -13.89 -2.97 -4.56
N GLN A 49 -14.64 -2.49 -3.57
CA GLN A 49 -14.88 -1.07 -3.35
C GLN A 49 -13.63 -0.37 -2.81
N LEU A 50 -13.39 0.85 -3.27
CA LEU A 50 -12.27 1.67 -2.81
C LEU A 50 -12.43 2.03 -1.33
N ARG A 51 -11.44 1.67 -0.51
CA ARG A 51 -11.35 2.09 0.90
C ARG A 51 -10.44 3.29 1.06
N TRP A 52 -9.27 3.23 0.42
CA TRP A 52 -8.35 4.37 0.38
C TRP A 52 -7.42 4.30 -0.82
N ARG A 53 -6.91 5.46 -1.23
CA ARG A 53 -5.80 5.58 -2.19
C ARG A 53 -5.00 6.83 -1.92
N CYS A 54 -3.70 6.75 -2.19
CA CYS A 54 -2.79 7.88 -2.03
C CYS A 54 -1.66 7.78 -3.07
N TRP A 55 -1.16 8.92 -3.55
CA TRP A 55 0.04 8.95 -4.39
C TRP A 55 1.28 8.67 -3.54
N ASN A 56 2.25 7.97 -4.14
CA ASN A 56 3.49 7.59 -3.47
C ASN A 56 4.37 8.76 -3.01
N PHE A 57 4.24 9.95 -3.61
CA PHE A 57 5.01 11.14 -3.27
C PHE A 57 4.35 12.06 -2.23
N GLU A 58 3.12 11.78 -1.80
CA GLU A 58 2.44 12.61 -0.82
C GLU A 58 3.22 12.60 0.52
N PRO A 59 3.35 13.77 1.19
CA PRO A 59 4.20 13.91 2.37
C PRO A 59 3.76 13.06 3.57
N ASP A 60 2.48 12.67 3.61
CA ASP A 60 1.89 11.84 4.66
C ASP A 60 1.28 10.54 4.09
N ALA A 61 1.80 10.04 2.96
CA ALA A 61 1.17 8.94 2.23
C ALA A 61 0.99 7.68 3.08
N GLY A 62 2.05 7.24 3.78
CA GLY A 62 1.94 6.08 4.66
C GLY A 62 1.16 6.36 5.95
N LYS A 63 1.19 7.57 6.52
CA LYS A 63 0.29 7.93 7.65
C LYS A 63 -1.17 7.76 7.26
N GLN A 64 -1.53 8.13 6.03
CA GLN A 64 -2.90 7.98 5.53
C GLN A 64 -3.23 6.51 5.26
N LEU A 65 -2.33 5.73 4.65
CA LEU A 65 -2.59 4.34 4.25
C LEU A 65 -2.48 3.31 5.38
N ASN A 66 -1.52 3.48 6.31
CA ASN A 66 -1.22 2.50 7.36
C ASN A 66 -2.42 2.16 8.26
N PRO A 67 -3.28 3.10 8.68
CA PRO A 67 -4.48 2.78 9.46
C PRO A 67 -5.41 1.80 8.73
N TYR A 68 -5.59 1.97 7.41
CA TYR A 68 -6.41 1.07 6.58
C TYR A 68 -5.72 -0.27 6.32
N LEU A 69 -4.39 -0.29 6.15
CA LEU A 69 -3.64 -1.55 6.06
C LEU A 69 -3.75 -2.36 7.36
N ALA A 70 -3.79 -1.68 8.51
CA ALA A 70 -3.90 -2.33 9.81
C ALA A 70 -5.32 -2.83 10.12
N SER A 71 -6.36 -2.07 9.76
CA SER A 71 -7.75 -2.41 10.09
C SER A 71 -8.46 -3.23 9.02
N GLU A 72 -8.11 -3.04 7.75
CA GLU A 72 -8.84 -3.60 6.59
C GLU A 72 -7.92 -4.38 5.62
N GLY A 73 -6.63 -4.47 5.92
CA GLY A 73 -5.69 -5.25 5.11
C GLY A 73 -6.01 -6.75 5.19
N ILE A 74 -6.22 -7.37 4.03
CA ILE A 74 -6.44 -8.81 3.94
C ILE A 74 -5.14 -9.48 3.52
N LEU A 75 -4.52 -10.24 4.42
CA LEU A 75 -3.23 -10.89 4.17
C LEU A 75 -3.32 -11.92 3.03
N ARG A 76 -2.25 -12.03 2.25
CA ARG A 76 -2.03 -13.17 1.35
C ARG A 76 -1.63 -14.38 2.20
N GLN A 77 -2.33 -15.50 2.02
CA GLN A 77 -1.96 -16.80 2.60
C GLN A 77 -0.86 -17.46 1.77
#